data_AF-A0A183EYK9-F1
#
_entry.id   AF-A0A183EYK9-F1
#
_cell.length_a   1.000
_cell.length_b   1.000
_cell.length_c   1.000
_cell.angle_alpha   90.00
_cell.angle_beta   90.00
_cell.angle_gamma   90.00
#
_symmetry.space_group_name_H-M   'P 1'
#
loop_
_entity.id
_entity.type
_entity.pdbx_description
1 polymer ?
#
loop_
_entity_poly.entity_id
_entity_poly.type
_entity_poly.pdbx_seq_one_letter_code
_entity_poly.pdbx_strand_id
1 'polypeptide(L)'
;MSIVTTAYILMAAALTLMVPFWQVNPTAAFSDAFATRGATWAKYAVSVGAMSGMTTSLVPLNAVVVFGAATSIIAFLFDIETLVEFLSIGTLLAYTIVSACVIVLRYRPTVNEINMTERNGGRIKSWAPGQRWLNILEPGRLVTWCVFTMIIGDAGISTVFATGFAQSSLGRISAFAFGSLSAVAFLLICFHHQNDAQISFRVRCPEYS
;
A
#
# COMPACT_ATOMS: atom_id res chain seq x y z
N MET A 1 -11.40 5.82 5.81
CA MET A 1 -10.25 6.63 5.34
C MET A 1 -10.58 8.11 5.27
N SER A 2 -11.75 8.51 4.76
CA SER A 2 -12.15 9.92 4.61
C SER A 2 -12.08 10.75 5.91
N ILE A 3 -12.52 10.18 7.05
CA ILE A 3 -12.48 10.85 8.36
C ILE A 3 -11.03 11.14 8.81
N VAL A 4 -10.14 10.18 8.61
CA VAL A 4 -8.73 10.31 9.00
C VAL A 4 -8.03 11.32 8.10
N THR A 5 -8.30 11.28 6.79
CA THR A 5 -7.73 12.26 5.85
C THR A 5 -8.19 13.68 6.14
N THR A 6 -9.48 13.91 6.43
CA THR A 6 -9.96 15.25 6.80
C THR A 6 -9.38 15.71 8.13
N ALA A 7 -9.25 14.82 9.11
CA ALA A 7 -8.60 15.13 10.37
C ALA A 7 -7.13 15.55 10.18
N TYR A 8 -6.33 14.80 9.39
CA TYR A 8 -4.94 15.19 9.10
C TYR A 8 -4.84 16.53 8.37
N ILE A 9 -5.73 16.79 7.40
CA ILE A 9 -5.76 18.07 6.68
C ILE A 9 -6.09 19.23 7.64
N LEU A 10 -7.11 19.07 8.47
CA LEU A 10 -7.48 20.09 9.47
C LEU A 10 -6.36 20.33 10.49
N MET A 11 -5.70 19.25 10.92
CA MET A 11 -4.60 19.30 11.86
C MET A 11 -3.38 20.03 11.26
N ALA A 12 -3.04 19.76 10.00
CA ALA A 12 -1.98 20.46 9.28
C ALA A 12 -2.32 21.95 9.05
N ALA A 13 -3.57 22.26 8.68
CA ALA A 13 -4.04 23.64 8.50
C ALA A 13 -4.01 24.45 9.81
N ALA A 14 -4.36 23.82 10.94
CA ALA A 14 -4.29 24.47 12.25
C ALA A 14 -2.83 24.80 12.63
N LEU A 15 -1.88 23.90 12.36
CA LEU A 15 -0.46 24.16 12.58
C LEU A 15 0.07 25.32 11.76
N THR A 16 -0.23 25.36 10.46
CA THR A 16 0.27 26.41 9.55
C THR A 16 -0.35 27.77 9.83
N LEU A 17 -1.57 27.82 10.38
CA LEU A 17 -2.19 29.07 10.85
C LEU A 17 -1.55 29.55 12.17
N MET A 18 -1.09 28.62 13.00
CA MET A 18 -0.52 28.92 14.31
C MET A 18 0.96 29.35 14.24
N VAL A 19 1.77 28.72 13.40
CA VAL A 19 3.21 28.96 13.28
C VAL A 19 3.60 29.03 11.80
N PRO A 20 4.39 30.04 11.38
CA PRO A 20 4.87 30.13 10.00
C PRO A 20 5.72 28.90 9.64
N PHE A 21 5.55 28.38 8.43
CA PHE A 21 6.12 27.10 7.99
C PHE A 21 7.65 27.00 8.08
N TRP A 22 8.36 28.13 8.07
CA TRP A 22 9.82 28.18 8.22
C TRP A 22 10.33 27.88 9.64
N GLN A 23 9.47 27.94 10.66
CA GLN A 23 9.84 27.80 12.08
C GLN A 23 9.27 26.53 12.72
N VAL A 24 8.68 25.63 11.93
CA VAL A 24 8.07 24.41 12.45
C VAL A 24 9.16 23.39 12.79
N ASN A 25 9.23 23.01 14.06
CA ASN A 25 10.15 21.98 14.53
C ASN A 25 9.67 20.58 14.11
N PRO A 26 10.46 19.79 13.36
CA PRO A 26 10.05 18.48 12.86
C PRO A 26 9.90 17.40 13.95
N THR A 27 10.59 17.56 15.09
CA THR A 27 10.58 16.56 16.18
C THR A 27 9.38 16.72 17.12
N ALA A 28 8.80 17.93 17.20
CA ALA A 28 7.85 18.29 18.25
C ALA A 28 6.83 19.36 17.81
N ALA A 29 6.34 19.26 16.56
CA ALA A 29 5.58 20.31 15.88
C ALA A 29 4.43 20.91 16.71
N PHE A 30 3.55 20.10 17.30
CA PHE A 30 2.41 20.59 18.10
C PHE A 30 2.85 21.16 19.45
N SER A 31 3.61 20.40 20.22
CA SER A 31 4.03 20.77 21.58
C SER A 31 4.83 22.07 21.61
N ASP A 32 5.67 22.31 20.59
CA ASP A 32 6.48 23.51 20.48
C ASP A 32 5.67 24.70 19.92
N ALA A 33 4.78 24.44 18.96
CA ALA A 33 3.85 25.46 18.45
C ALA A 33 2.96 26.06 19.57
N PHE A 34 2.43 25.23 20.48
CA PHE A 34 1.66 25.75 21.62
C PHE A 34 2.53 26.53 22.63
N ALA A 35 3.78 26.12 22.82
CA ALA A 35 4.70 26.80 23.73
C ALA A 35 5.10 28.20 23.21
N THR A 36 5.37 28.34 21.91
CA THR A 36 5.73 29.63 21.29
C THR A 36 4.62 30.68 21.33
N ARG A 37 3.35 30.25 21.45
CA ARG A 37 2.19 31.14 21.64
C ARG A 37 1.81 31.35 23.11
N GLY A 38 2.64 30.91 24.07
CA GLY A 38 2.43 31.11 25.50
C GLY A 38 1.51 30.10 26.19
N ALA A 39 1.01 29.08 25.48
CA ALA A 39 0.12 28.04 26.02
C ALA A 39 0.89 26.81 26.48
N THR A 40 1.75 26.97 27.50
CA THR A 40 2.60 25.88 28.03
C THR A 40 1.81 24.73 28.65
N TRP A 41 0.60 24.98 29.16
CA TRP A 41 -0.29 23.94 29.67
C TRP A 41 -0.75 22.98 28.56
N ALA A 42 -0.98 23.48 27.34
CA ALA A 42 -1.46 22.69 26.20
C ALA A 42 -0.39 21.71 25.70
N LYS A 43 0.90 22.07 25.81
CA LYS A 43 2.03 21.17 25.52
C LYS A 43 1.93 19.85 26.30
N TYR A 44 1.67 19.94 27.61
CA TYR A 44 1.57 18.76 28.48
C TYR A 44 0.28 17.97 28.20
N ALA A 45 -0.84 18.66 27.97
CA ALA A 45 -2.10 17.99 27.64
C ALA A 45 -1.99 17.16 26.35
N VAL A 46 -1.38 17.73 25.30
CA VAL A 46 -1.20 17.05 24.00
C VAL A 46 -0.24 15.86 24.10
N SER A 47 0.86 15.98 24.85
CA SER A 47 1.81 14.86 25.02
C SER A 47 1.20 13.69 25.79
N VAL A 48 0.47 13.95 26.88
CA VAL A 48 -0.25 12.92 27.64
C VAL A 48 -1.33 12.27 26.77
N GLY A 49 -2.06 13.05 25.98
CA GLY A 49 -3.03 12.54 25.02
C GLY A 49 -2.40 11.59 23.99
N ALA A 50 -1.29 12.00 23.38
CA ALA A 50 -0.57 11.17 22.41
C ALA A 50 -0.07 9.84 23.01
N MET A 51 0.54 9.88 24.20
CA MET A 51 1.01 8.67 24.90
C MET A 51 -0.15 7.73 25.25
N SER A 52 -1.26 8.28 25.76
CA SER A 52 -2.43 7.48 26.10
C SER A 52 -3.02 6.79 24.86
N GLY A 53 -3.15 7.51 23.74
CA GLY A 53 -3.66 6.98 22.48
C GLY A 53 -2.82 5.83 21.93
N MET A 54 -1.48 5.99 21.91
CA MET A 54 -0.56 4.95 21.43
C MET A 54 -0.61 3.66 22.27
N THR A 55 -0.98 3.75 23.56
CA THR A 55 -0.99 2.59 24.49
C THR A 55 -2.27 1.74 24.39
N THR A 56 -3.36 2.28 23.84
CA THR A 56 -4.69 1.61 23.85
C THR A 56 -4.84 0.34 22.99
N SER A 57 -3.81 -0.08 22.25
CA SER A 57 -3.93 -1.24 21.36
C SER A 57 -4.05 -2.55 22.14
N LEU A 58 -5.06 -3.36 21.82
CA LEU A 58 -5.31 -4.68 22.44
C LEU A 58 -4.33 -5.74 21.91
N VAL A 59 -3.06 -5.66 22.30
CA VAL A 59 -1.99 -6.57 21.88
C VAL A 59 -1.60 -7.48 23.05
N PRO A 60 -1.38 -8.80 22.83
CA PRO A 60 -0.93 -9.70 23.89
C PRO A 60 0.41 -9.25 24.49
N LEU A 61 0.51 -9.28 25.83
CA LEU A 61 1.68 -8.79 26.59
C LEU A 61 3.00 -9.42 26.11
N ASN A 62 3.00 -10.72 25.82
CA ASN A 62 4.21 -11.42 25.36
C ASN A 62 4.72 -10.84 24.03
N ALA A 63 3.82 -10.46 23.12
CA ALA A 63 4.19 -9.82 21.86
C ALA A 63 4.72 -8.40 22.11
N VAL A 64 4.06 -7.62 22.98
CA VAL A 64 4.52 -6.27 23.33
C VAL A 64 5.93 -6.27 23.91
N VAL A 65 6.26 -7.23 24.77
CA VAL A 65 7.60 -7.36 25.35
C VAL A 65 8.64 -7.69 24.27
N VAL A 66 8.37 -8.66 23.40
CA VAL A 66 9.31 -9.08 22.35
C VAL A 66 9.48 -7.98 21.28
N PHE A 67 8.38 -7.44 20.75
CA PHE A 67 8.44 -6.35 19.76
C PHE A 67 8.98 -5.06 20.36
N GLY A 68 8.66 -4.74 21.62
CA GLY A 68 9.19 -3.58 22.32
C GLY A 68 10.70 -3.64 22.52
N ALA A 69 11.23 -4.81 22.91
CA ALA A 69 12.67 -5.02 23.01
C ALA A 69 13.36 -4.85 21.64
N ALA A 70 12.77 -5.42 20.57
CA ALA A 70 13.28 -5.25 19.21
C ALA A 70 13.23 -3.77 18.77
N THR A 71 12.13 -3.06 19.00
CA THR A 71 11.99 -1.63 18.68
C THR A 71 12.97 -0.77 19.46
N SER A 72 13.28 -1.09 20.71
CA SER A 72 14.29 -0.38 21.50
C SER A 72 15.70 -0.51 20.91
N ILE A 73 16.07 -1.71 20.44
CA ILE A 73 17.37 -1.93 19.80
C ILE A 73 17.44 -1.15 18.47
N ILE A 74 16.36 -1.21 17.67
CA ILE A 74 16.29 -0.52 16.39
C ILE A 74 16.32 1.01 16.58
N ALA A 75 15.57 1.55 17.54
CA ALA A 75 15.55 2.99 17.85
C ALA A 75 16.88 3.52 18.41
N PHE A 76 17.73 2.65 18.98
CA PHE A 76 19.07 3.02 19.43
C PHE A 76 20.08 3.05 18.28
N LEU A 77 19.91 2.19 17.28
CA LEU A 77 20.82 2.09 16.13
C LEU A 77 20.50 3.03 14.98
N PHE A 78 19.24 3.50 14.88
CA PHE A 78 18.74 4.31 13.76
C PHE A 78 18.01 5.56 14.23
N ASP A 79 18.31 6.69 13.60
CA ASP A 79 17.56 7.94 13.82
C ASP A 79 16.14 7.85 13.27
N ILE A 80 15.23 8.63 13.87
CA ILE A 80 13.79 8.63 13.54
C ILE A 80 13.54 8.89 12.04
N GLU A 81 14.34 9.75 11.40
CA GLU A 81 14.21 10.05 9.96
C GLU A 81 14.46 8.80 9.10
N THR A 82 15.56 8.08 9.37
CA THR A 82 15.90 6.83 8.67
C THR A 82 14.88 5.72 8.96
N LEU A 83 14.37 5.67 10.20
CA LEU A 83 13.38 4.69 10.62
C LEU A 83 12.04 4.87 9.88
N VAL A 84 11.60 6.12 9.71
CA VAL A 84 10.37 6.45 8.98
C VAL A 84 10.53 6.17 7.49
N GLU A 85 11.71 6.40 6.92
CA GLU A 85 12.00 6.06 5.52
C GLU A 85 11.90 4.54 5.28
N PHE A 86 12.51 3.73 6.14
CA PHE A 86 12.38 2.27 6.07
C PHE A 86 10.94 1.77 6.26
N LEU A 87 10.18 2.39 7.17
CA LEU A 87 8.76 2.07 7.37
C LEU A 87 7.91 2.44 6.14
N SER A 88 8.16 3.59 5.52
CA SER A 88 7.47 4.03 4.31
C SER A 88 7.74 3.09 3.13
N ILE A 89 9.00 2.74 2.90
CA ILE A 89 9.38 1.76 1.86
C ILE A 89 8.72 0.40 2.13
N GLY A 90 8.77 -0.08 3.37
CA GLY A 90 8.19 -1.38 3.75
C GLY A 90 6.67 -1.43 3.59
N THR A 91 5.95 -0.39 4.04
CA THR A 91 4.48 -0.33 3.93
C THR A 91 4.02 -0.18 2.48
N LEU A 92 4.72 0.62 1.66
CA LEU A 92 4.43 0.73 0.23
C LEU A 92 4.64 -0.60 -0.49
N LEU A 93 5.74 -1.32 -0.23
CA LEU A 93 5.98 -2.65 -0.79
C LEU A 93 4.94 -3.68 -0.32
N ALA A 94 4.53 -3.64 0.95
CA ALA A 94 3.47 -4.50 1.44
C ALA A 94 2.14 -4.23 0.72
N TYR A 95 1.78 -2.95 0.51
CA TYR A 95 0.55 -2.59 -0.19
C TYR A 95 0.55 -3.04 -1.66
N THR A 96 1.68 -2.94 -2.37
CA THR A 96 1.77 -3.43 -3.76
C THR A 96 1.59 -4.95 -3.82
N ILE A 97 2.20 -5.69 -2.90
CA ILE A 97 2.06 -7.16 -2.81
C ILE A 97 0.62 -7.54 -2.45
N VAL A 98 0.02 -6.93 -1.43
CA VAL A 98 -1.37 -7.23 -1.03
C VAL A 98 -2.34 -6.94 -2.18
N SER A 99 -2.16 -5.82 -2.87
CA SER A 99 -2.96 -5.48 -4.05
C SER A 99 -2.79 -6.53 -5.17
N ALA A 100 -1.56 -6.91 -5.48
CA ALA A 100 -1.25 -7.96 -6.45
C ALA A 100 -1.91 -9.31 -6.09
N CYS A 101 -1.86 -9.70 -4.81
CA CYS A 101 -2.51 -10.91 -4.31
C CYS A 101 -4.04 -10.84 -4.51
N VAL A 102 -4.68 -9.72 -4.17
CA VAL A 102 -6.13 -9.56 -4.36
C VAL A 102 -6.52 -9.63 -5.83
N ILE A 103 -5.73 -9.05 -6.73
CA ILE A 103 -5.94 -9.15 -8.18
C ILE A 103 -5.84 -10.62 -8.60
N VAL A 104 -4.74 -11.31 -8.30
CA VAL A 104 -4.57 -12.72 -8.69
C VAL A 104 -5.71 -13.61 -8.13
N LEU A 105 -6.15 -13.37 -6.90
CA LEU A 105 -7.26 -14.11 -6.29
C LEU A 105 -8.60 -13.88 -7.00
N ARG A 106 -8.87 -12.66 -7.50
CA ARG A 106 -10.10 -12.34 -8.25
C ARG A 106 -10.18 -13.02 -9.63
N TYR A 107 -9.05 -13.43 -10.20
CA TYR A 107 -8.97 -14.00 -11.55
C TYR A 107 -8.62 -15.50 -11.58
N ARG A 108 -8.52 -16.17 -10.43
CA ARG A 108 -8.38 -17.64 -10.44
C ARG A 108 -9.69 -18.31 -10.89
N PRO A 109 -9.62 -19.33 -11.76
CA PRO A 109 -10.79 -20.14 -12.09
C PRO A 109 -11.27 -20.86 -10.84
N THR A 110 -12.58 -20.87 -10.61
CA THR A 110 -13.19 -21.66 -9.53
C THR A 110 -13.96 -22.81 -10.13
N VAL A 111 -13.74 -24.02 -9.60
CA VAL A 111 -14.47 -25.21 -10.03
C VAL A 111 -15.80 -25.25 -9.28
N ASN A 112 -16.91 -25.33 -10.01
CA ASN A 112 -18.22 -25.47 -9.41
C ASN A 112 -18.48 -26.96 -9.12
N GLU A 113 -18.28 -27.39 -7.87
CA GLU A 113 -18.41 -28.80 -7.46
C GLU A 113 -19.77 -29.43 -7.80
N ILE A 114 -20.85 -28.63 -7.76
CA ILE A 114 -22.22 -29.11 -8.02
C ILE A 114 -22.40 -29.59 -9.48
N ASN A 115 -21.74 -28.91 -10.42
CA ASN A 115 -21.91 -29.18 -11.85
C ASN A 115 -20.64 -29.73 -12.53
N MET A 116 -19.53 -29.91 -11.79
CA MET A 116 -18.18 -30.14 -12.33
C MET A 116 -17.83 -29.22 -13.52
N THR A 117 -18.40 -28.01 -13.56
CA THR A 117 -18.12 -27.02 -14.60
C THR A 117 -17.14 -25.97 -14.08
N GLU A 118 -16.11 -25.69 -14.86
CA GLU A 118 -15.13 -24.65 -14.57
C GLU A 118 -15.78 -23.27 -14.79
N ARG A 119 -15.84 -22.43 -13.74
CA ARG A 119 -16.32 -21.05 -13.91
C ARG A 119 -15.30 -20.24 -14.71
N ASN A 120 -15.78 -19.26 -15.47
CA ASN A 120 -14.98 -18.46 -16.41
C ASN A 120 -13.97 -17.48 -15.76
N GLY A 121 -13.63 -17.64 -14.48
CA GLY A 121 -12.68 -16.77 -13.77
C GLY A 121 -11.33 -16.78 -14.48
N GLY A 122 -10.85 -15.61 -14.88
CA GLY A 122 -9.58 -15.48 -15.60
C GLY A 122 -9.64 -15.79 -17.10
N ARG A 123 -10.80 -16.11 -17.68
CA ARG A 123 -10.97 -16.23 -19.14
C ARG A 123 -11.21 -14.86 -19.78
N ILE A 124 -10.78 -14.68 -21.02
CA ILE A 124 -10.91 -13.41 -21.76
C ILE A 124 -12.38 -13.17 -22.14
N LYS A 125 -12.84 -11.92 -22.04
CA LYS A 125 -14.20 -11.52 -22.46
C LYS A 125 -14.38 -11.79 -23.96
N SER A 126 -15.56 -12.32 -24.33
CA SER A 126 -15.89 -12.74 -25.71
C SER A 126 -15.84 -11.61 -26.76
N TRP A 127 -15.79 -10.35 -26.35
CA TRP A 127 -15.69 -9.19 -27.24
C TRP A 127 -14.26 -8.62 -27.36
N ALA A 128 -13.27 -9.16 -26.66
CA ALA A 128 -11.92 -8.61 -26.68
C ALA A 128 -11.22 -8.81 -28.05
N PRO A 129 -10.49 -7.82 -28.59
CA PRO A 129 -9.71 -7.99 -29.81
C PRO A 129 -8.50 -8.93 -29.56
N GLY A 130 -8.25 -9.88 -30.47
CA GLY A 130 -7.05 -10.74 -30.41
C GLY A 130 -7.17 -12.03 -29.58
N GLN A 131 -8.38 -12.50 -29.26
CA GLN A 131 -8.62 -13.71 -28.43
C GLN A 131 -7.81 -14.93 -28.84
N ARG A 132 -7.57 -15.10 -30.14
CA ARG A 132 -6.86 -16.25 -30.69
C ARG A 132 -5.43 -16.38 -30.15
N TRP A 133 -4.76 -15.25 -29.88
CA TRP A 133 -3.40 -15.22 -29.32
C TRP A 133 -3.40 -15.30 -27.80
N LEU A 134 -4.35 -14.64 -27.14
CA LEU A 134 -4.42 -14.62 -25.68
C LEU A 134 -4.91 -15.96 -25.09
N ASN A 135 -5.68 -16.76 -25.84
CA ASN A 135 -6.18 -18.07 -25.41
C ASN A 135 -5.15 -19.21 -25.55
N ILE A 136 -3.94 -18.91 -26.06
CA ILE A 136 -2.81 -19.87 -26.13
C ILE A 136 -2.19 -20.06 -24.74
N LEU A 137 -2.27 -19.06 -23.86
CA LEU A 137 -1.78 -19.14 -22.49
C LEU A 137 -2.92 -19.53 -21.55
N GLU A 138 -2.63 -20.41 -20.59
CA GLU A 138 -3.59 -20.77 -19.53
C GLU A 138 -4.07 -19.51 -18.79
N PRO A 139 -5.40 -19.34 -18.57
CA PRO A 139 -6.01 -18.11 -18.05
C PRO A 139 -5.43 -17.64 -16.70
N GLY A 140 -5.03 -18.57 -15.82
CA GLY A 140 -4.39 -18.24 -14.54
C GLY A 140 -2.94 -17.79 -14.65
N ARG A 141 -2.19 -18.27 -15.65
CA ARG A 141 -0.80 -17.88 -15.89
C ARG A 141 -0.73 -16.48 -16.48
N LEU A 142 -1.58 -16.17 -17.46
CA LEU A 142 -1.57 -14.87 -18.13
C LEU A 142 -1.77 -13.71 -17.14
N VAL A 143 -2.75 -13.81 -16.24
CA VAL A 143 -2.99 -12.76 -15.23
C VAL A 143 -1.79 -12.61 -14.29
N THR A 144 -1.14 -13.71 -13.92
CA THR A 144 0.08 -13.69 -13.11
C THR A 144 1.21 -12.96 -13.85
N TRP A 145 1.43 -13.28 -15.13
CA TRP A 145 2.40 -12.57 -15.98
C TRP A 145 2.07 -11.09 -16.12
N CYS A 146 0.80 -10.71 -16.30
CA CYS A 146 0.38 -9.31 -16.38
C CYS A 146 0.73 -8.54 -15.09
N VAL A 147 0.45 -9.14 -13.91
CA VAL A 147 0.77 -8.53 -12.62
C VAL A 147 2.28 -8.38 -12.43
N PHE A 148 3.08 -9.40 -12.79
CA PHE A 148 4.54 -9.28 -12.77
C PHE A 148 5.05 -8.20 -13.72
N THR A 149 4.53 -8.12 -14.95
CA THR A 149 4.91 -7.08 -15.91
C THR A 149 4.49 -5.68 -15.45
N MET A 150 3.37 -5.55 -14.73
CA MET A 150 2.92 -4.28 -14.16
C MET A 150 3.88 -3.82 -13.06
N ILE A 151 4.25 -4.71 -12.12
CA ILE A 151 5.20 -4.41 -11.04
C ILE A 151 6.58 -4.02 -11.60
N ILE A 152 7.09 -4.77 -12.58
CA ILE A 152 8.37 -4.47 -13.24
C ILE A 152 8.28 -3.16 -14.05
N GLY A 153 7.15 -2.90 -14.70
CA GLY A 153 6.90 -1.66 -15.44
C GLY A 153 6.93 -0.43 -14.52
N ASP A 154 6.23 -0.48 -13.39
CA ASP A 154 6.19 0.64 -12.43
C ASP A 154 7.56 0.88 -11.76
N ALA A 155 8.28 -0.19 -11.43
CA ALA A 155 9.67 -0.10 -10.95
C ALA A 155 10.63 0.45 -12.02
N GLY A 156 10.43 0.06 -13.29
CA GLY A 156 11.19 0.56 -14.43
C GLY A 156 10.98 2.06 -14.66
N ILE A 157 9.74 2.53 -14.57
CA ILE A 157 9.43 3.97 -14.62
C ILE A 157 10.13 4.68 -13.45
N SER A 158 9.98 4.18 -12.22
CA SER A 158 10.60 4.77 -11.02
C SER A 158 12.13 4.89 -11.15
N THR A 159 12.81 3.85 -11.65
CA THR A 159 14.28 3.87 -11.81
C THR A 159 14.75 4.84 -12.90
N VAL A 160 14.02 4.99 -14.00
CA VAL A 160 14.35 5.99 -15.05
C VAL A 160 14.21 7.42 -14.54
N PHE A 161 13.25 7.69 -13.66
CA PHE A 161 13.09 8.99 -13.01
C PHE A 161 14.15 9.23 -11.92
N ALA A 162 14.46 8.21 -11.10
CA ALA A 162 15.42 8.33 -10.00
C ALA A 162 16.87 8.52 -10.46
N THR A 163 17.27 7.89 -11.58
CA THR A 163 18.64 7.97 -12.11
C THR A 163 18.94 9.26 -12.88
N GLY A 164 17.96 10.16 -13.04
CA GLY A 164 18.10 11.35 -13.88
C GLY A 164 18.24 11.05 -15.38
N PHE A 165 18.17 9.78 -15.78
CA PHE A 165 18.34 9.33 -17.16
C PHE A 165 17.20 9.82 -18.06
N ALA A 166 16.08 10.25 -17.48
CA ALA A 166 14.97 10.92 -18.16
C ALA A 166 15.37 12.17 -18.97
N GLN A 167 16.52 12.80 -18.68
CA GLN A 167 17.03 13.94 -19.46
C GLN A 167 17.58 13.52 -20.84
N SER A 168 17.98 12.26 -20.99
CA SER A 168 18.41 11.70 -22.28
C SER A 168 17.20 11.32 -23.15
N SER A 169 17.36 11.39 -24.47
CA SER A 169 16.31 10.95 -25.42
C SER A 169 15.93 9.48 -25.23
N LEU A 170 16.90 8.62 -24.90
CA LEU A 170 16.70 7.20 -24.60
C LEU A 170 15.93 6.96 -23.30
N GLY A 171 16.19 7.76 -22.25
CA GLY A 171 15.44 7.70 -21.01
C GLY A 171 13.96 8.01 -21.20
N ARG A 172 13.63 9.00 -22.04
CA ARG A 172 12.23 9.32 -22.38
C ARG A 172 11.56 8.17 -23.11
N ILE A 173 12.22 7.57 -24.11
CA ILE A 173 11.68 6.45 -24.89
C ILE A 173 11.44 5.22 -23.98
N SER A 174 12.40 4.90 -23.10
CA SER A 174 12.25 3.78 -22.16
C SER A 174 11.14 4.02 -21.13
N ALA A 175 10.97 5.23 -20.60
CA ALA A 175 9.85 5.57 -19.71
C ALA A 175 8.49 5.38 -20.40
N PHE A 176 8.35 5.84 -21.65
CA PHE A 176 7.12 5.60 -22.44
C PHE A 176 6.91 4.11 -22.75
N ALA A 177 7.98 3.35 -23.01
CA ALA A 177 7.90 1.92 -23.25
C ALA A 177 7.41 1.16 -22.01
N PHE A 178 7.99 1.43 -20.83
CA PHE A 178 7.56 0.79 -19.58
C PHE A 178 6.15 1.23 -19.16
N GLY A 179 5.80 2.50 -19.35
CA GLY A 179 4.45 3.01 -19.07
C GLY A 179 3.39 2.41 -19.99
N SER A 180 3.67 2.31 -21.30
CA SER A 180 2.75 1.65 -22.23
C SER A 180 2.61 0.16 -21.94
N LEU A 181 3.69 -0.54 -21.56
CA LEU A 181 3.65 -1.94 -21.14
C LEU A 181 2.77 -2.13 -19.88
N SER A 182 2.91 -1.28 -18.87
CA SER A 182 2.09 -1.31 -17.64
C SER A 182 0.61 -1.04 -17.95
N ALA A 183 0.32 -0.05 -18.81
CA ALA A 183 -1.04 0.25 -19.24
C ALA A 183 -1.67 -0.90 -20.04
N VAL A 184 -0.91 -1.55 -20.93
CA VAL A 184 -1.37 -2.74 -21.66
C VAL A 184 -1.65 -3.89 -20.70
N ALA A 185 -0.78 -4.15 -19.72
CA ALA A 185 -1.02 -5.17 -18.70
C ALA A 185 -2.31 -4.89 -17.89
N PHE A 186 -2.56 -3.64 -17.52
CA PHE A 186 -3.79 -3.25 -16.84
C PHE A 186 -5.03 -3.44 -17.72
N LEU A 187 -4.97 -3.02 -18.99
CA LEU A 187 -6.07 -3.24 -19.95
C LEU A 187 -6.34 -4.73 -20.18
N LEU A 188 -5.29 -5.56 -20.24
CA LEU A 188 -5.43 -7.01 -20.32
C LEU A 188 -6.13 -7.59 -19.08
N ILE A 189 -5.82 -7.11 -17.88
CA ILE A 189 -6.52 -7.51 -16.66
C ILE A 189 -8.01 -7.10 -16.72
N CYS A 190 -8.31 -5.90 -17.21
CA CYS A 190 -9.68 -5.42 -17.41
C CYS A 190 -10.48 -6.23 -18.46
N PHE A 191 -9.80 -6.81 -19.45
CA PHE A 191 -10.44 -7.68 -20.44
C PHE A 191 -10.69 -9.11 -19.95
N HIS A 192 -10.16 -9.51 -18.80
CA HIS A 192 -10.48 -10.81 -18.21
C HIS A 192 -11.79 -10.74 -17.41
N HIS A 193 -12.55 -11.85 -17.46
CA HIS A 193 -13.74 -12.01 -16.64
C HIS A 193 -13.33 -12.20 -15.18
N GLN A 194 -13.82 -11.32 -14.31
CA GLN A 194 -13.64 -11.45 -12.87
C GLN A 194 -14.48 -12.62 -12.36
N ASN A 195 -13.97 -13.31 -11.36
CA ASN A 195 -14.71 -14.38 -10.72
C ASN A 195 -15.74 -13.80 -9.71
N ASP A 196 -17.03 -13.97 -9.98
CA ASP A 196 -18.14 -13.51 -9.11
C ASP A 196 -18.52 -14.51 -8.01
N ALA A 197 -17.68 -15.52 -7.75
CA ALA A 197 -17.93 -16.44 -6.65
C ALA A 197 -17.87 -15.65 -5.31
N GLN A 198 -18.95 -15.71 -4.53
CA GLN A 198 -18.96 -15.25 -3.15
C GLN A 198 -17.92 -16.07 -2.38
N ILE A 199 -16.81 -15.42 -2.04
CA ILE A 199 -15.76 -16.02 -1.24
C ILE A 199 -16.36 -16.24 0.15
N SER A 200 -16.79 -17.47 0.46
CA SER A 200 -17.28 -17.83 1.79
C SER A 200 -16.11 -17.84 2.77
N PHE A 201 -15.72 -16.65 3.23
CA PHE A 201 -14.73 -16.40 4.28
C PHE A 201 -15.29 -16.81 5.65
N ARG A 202 -15.68 -18.08 5.82
CA ARG A 202 -15.93 -18.63 7.16
C ARG A 202 -14.60 -19.09 7.74
N VAL A 203 -14.00 -18.22 8.53
CA VAL A 203 -12.93 -18.60 9.44
C VAL A 203 -13.53 -19.57 10.46
N ARG A 204 -12.99 -20.78 10.56
CA ARG A 204 -13.43 -21.75 11.56
C ARG A 204 -13.02 -21.21 12.93
N CYS A 205 -14.00 -20.86 13.77
CA CYS A 205 -13.71 -20.47 15.14
C CYS A 205 -13.09 -21.67 15.88
N PRO A 206 -12.01 -21.47 16.65
CA PRO A 206 -11.54 -22.51 17.56
C PRO A 206 -12.61 -22.74 18.64
N GLU A 207 -13.07 -23.98 18.79
CA GLU A 207 -13.83 -24.41 19.96
C GLU A 207 -12.91 -24.30 21.18
N TYR A 208 -13.29 -23.42 22.11
CA TYR A 208 -12.62 -23.32 23.41
C TYR A 208 -13.24 -24.40 24.31
N SER A 209 -12.58 -25.54 24.42
CA SER A 209 -12.89 -26.58 25.42
C SER A 209 -12.14 -26.30 26.72
#